data_AF-A0A351L674-F1
#
_entry.id   AF-A0A351L674-F1
#
_cell.length_a   1.000
_cell.length_b   1.000
_cell.length_c   1.000
_cell.angle_alpha   90.00
_cell.angle_beta   90.00
_cell.angle_gamma   90.00
#
_symmetry.space_group_name_H-M   'P 1'
#
loop_
_entity.id
_entity.type
_entity.pdbx_description
1 polymer ?
#
loop_
_entity_poly.entity_id
_entity_poly.type
_entity_poly.pdbx_seq_one_letter_code
_entity_poly.pdbx_strand_id
1 'polypeptide(L)'
;MTTSASDRSPFDFLSWDWTAPYPTQDADLLNQLNFIPGLKEILMLRQVHALEHATVWVLSNSGAAVEGAATTRDNELLGGMSTEHGFYLYGQVNATDLRRAVRTALQRITSGEWDLAVHPRCGTNLSVSMMLTAGLALGMHLLLPRGPIEQIIALGIAATAASQIAPNAGAIAQKYLTTAIPFNLAIADITFTRDVWGRPAHFVRLRWVE
;
A
#
# COMPACT_ATOMS: atom_id res chain seq x y z
N MET A 1 -26.98 33.37 -24.79
CA MET A 1 -25.75 32.98 -24.07
C MET A 1 -25.93 31.53 -23.68
N THR A 2 -25.11 30.67 -24.27
CA THR A 2 -25.19 29.22 -24.26
C THR A 2 -24.86 28.63 -22.89
N THR A 3 -25.78 27.84 -22.36
CA THR A 3 -25.61 26.96 -21.21
C THR A 3 -24.64 25.82 -21.57
N SER A 4 -23.50 25.76 -20.90
CA SER A 4 -22.57 24.63 -20.97
C SER A 4 -23.23 23.41 -20.34
N ALA A 5 -23.60 22.44 -21.19
CA ALA A 5 -24.01 21.12 -20.76
C ALA A 5 -22.77 20.40 -20.21
N SER A 6 -22.83 20.00 -18.94
CA SER A 6 -21.83 19.11 -18.36
C SER A 6 -21.91 17.76 -19.06
N ASP A 7 -20.83 17.40 -19.73
CA ASP A 7 -20.65 16.12 -20.41
C ASP A 7 -20.54 15.01 -19.35
N ARG A 8 -21.67 14.36 -19.05
CA ARG A 8 -21.73 13.22 -18.14
C ARG A 8 -21.27 11.98 -18.89
N SER A 9 -20.06 11.55 -18.60
CA SER A 9 -19.47 10.30 -19.08
C SER A 9 -20.40 9.12 -18.78
N PRO A 10 -20.63 8.19 -19.72
CA PRO A 10 -21.48 7.02 -19.53
C PRO A 10 -20.93 6.03 -18.47
N PHE A 11 -19.75 6.29 -17.90
CA PHE A 11 -19.15 5.51 -16.81
C PHE A 11 -19.50 6.03 -15.39
N ASP A 12 -20.42 6.98 -15.27
CA ASP A 12 -20.89 7.58 -14.01
C ASP A 12 -21.78 6.62 -13.16
N PHE A 13 -21.88 5.34 -13.53
CA PHE A 13 -22.52 4.31 -12.70
C PHE A 13 -21.60 3.77 -11.59
N LEU A 14 -20.30 4.13 -11.60
CA LEU A 14 -19.33 3.80 -10.55
C LEU A 14 -19.18 4.89 -9.48
N SER A 15 -19.90 6.03 -9.60
CA SER A 15 -19.85 7.13 -8.63
C SER A 15 -20.75 6.91 -7.41
N TRP A 16 -21.24 5.68 -7.21
CA TRP A 16 -21.96 5.29 -6.01
C TRP A 16 -21.02 5.31 -4.80
N ASP A 17 -21.36 6.12 -3.80
CA ASP A 17 -20.67 6.46 -2.54
C ASP A 17 -20.49 5.26 -1.56
N TRP A 18 -20.39 4.02 -2.07
CA TRP A 18 -20.21 2.80 -1.28
C TRP A 18 -18.74 2.54 -0.90
N THR A 19 -17.79 3.27 -1.50
CA THR A 19 -16.35 3.00 -1.36
C THR A 19 -15.64 3.93 -0.36
N ALA A 20 -16.34 4.93 0.18
CA ALA A 20 -15.81 5.80 1.22
C ALA A 20 -15.58 5.00 2.51
N PRO A 21 -14.33 4.90 2.99
CA PRO A 21 -14.04 4.28 4.28
C PRO A 21 -14.75 5.04 5.40
N TYR A 22 -15.40 4.32 6.32
CA TYR A 22 -16.02 4.93 7.51
C TYR A 22 -15.39 4.39 8.82
N PRO A 23 -15.36 5.19 9.89
CA PRO A 23 -14.52 4.90 11.05
C PRO A 23 -14.77 3.57 11.79
N THR A 24 -16.01 3.08 11.79
CA THR A 24 -16.37 1.87 12.56
C THR A 24 -16.29 0.58 11.74
N GLN A 25 -16.01 0.66 10.43
CA GLN A 25 -16.14 -0.46 9.50
C GLN A 25 -15.43 -1.74 9.96
N ASP A 26 -14.14 -1.63 10.32
CA ASP A 26 -13.36 -2.81 10.71
C ASP A 26 -13.67 -3.26 12.15
N ALA A 27 -14.05 -2.33 13.04
CA ALA A 27 -14.50 -2.66 14.40
C ALA A 27 -15.84 -3.41 14.37
N ASP A 28 -16.79 -2.98 13.55
CA ASP A 28 -18.09 -3.64 13.37
C ASP A 28 -17.90 -5.04 12.77
N LEU A 29 -17.02 -5.17 11.78
CA LEU A 29 -16.67 -6.47 11.18
C LEU A 29 -16.05 -7.41 12.21
N LEU A 30 -15.11 -6.92 13.02
CA LEU A 30 -14.48 -7.71 14.07
C LEU A 30 -15.50 -8.14 15.14
N ASN A 31 -16.44 -7.28 15.50
CA ASN A 31 -17.49 -7.60 16.46
C ASN A 31 -18.46 -8.68 15.94
N GLN A 32 -18.82 -8.61 14.65
CA GLN A 32 -19.74 -9.57 14.02
C GLN A 32 -19.08 -10.93 13.76
N LEU A 33 -17.77 -10.93 13.45
CA LEU A 33 -17.03 -12.11 13.01
C LEU A 33 -15.90 -12.48 13.99
N ASN A 34 -16.05 -12.16 15.28
CA ASN A 34 -15.04 -12.43 16.31
C ASN A 34 -14.67 -13.93 16.46
N PHE A 35 -15.48 -14.82 15.90
CA PHE A 35 -15.25 -16.26 15.88
C PHE A 35 -14.24 -16.70 14.80
N ILE A 36 -13.90 -15.85 13.83
CA ILE A 36 -12.94 -16.16 12.77
C ILE A 36 -11.51 -15.96 13.30
N PRO A 37 -10.71 -17.04 13.44
CA PRO A 37 -9.33 -16.91 13.89
C PRO A 37 -8.50 -16.09 12.91
N GLY A 38 -7.65 -15.19 13.39
CA GLY A 38 -6.77 -14.38 12.53
C GLY A 38 -7.41 -13.12 11.93
N LEU A 39 -8.73 -12.92 12.09
CA LEU A 39 -9.42 -11.78 11.47
C LEU A 39 -8.87 -10.45 11.99
N LYS A 40 -8.69 -10.33 13.31
CA LYS A 40 -8.16 -9.11 13.93
C LYS A 40 -6.77 -8.77 13.39
N GLU A 41 -5.92 -9.77 13.24
CA GLU A 41 -4.55 -9.65 12.76
C GLU A 41 -4.54 -9.18 11.29
N ILE A 42 -5.43 -9.72 10.45
CA ILE A 42 -5.58 -9.28 9.05
C ILE A 42 -6.07 -7.82 8.98
N LEU A 43 -7.07 -7.45 9.78
CA LEU A 43 -7.60 -6.07 9.81
C LEU A 43 -6.55 -5.09 10.32
N MET A 44 -5.86 -5.44 11.41
CA MET A 44 -4.70 -4.68 11.93
C MET A 44 -3.65 -4.51 10.84
N LEU A 45 -3.22 -5.58 10.17
CA LEU A 45 -2.16 -5.52 9.16
C LEU A 45 -2.51 -4.55 8.02
N ARG A 46 -3.75 -4.56 7.54
CA ARG A 46 -4.19 -3.65 6.48
C ARG A 46 -4.16 -2.19 6.92
N GLN A 47 -4.60 -1.89 8.14
CA GLN A 47 -4.53 -0.53 8.70
C GLN A 47 -3.10 -0.07 8.94
N VAL A 48 -2.25 -0.97 9.49
CA VAL A 48 -0.83 -0.72 9.71
C VAL A 48 -0.12 -0.40 8.39
N HIS A 49 -0.41 -1.15 7.33
CA HIS A 49 0.16 -0.96 6.00
C HIS A 49 -0.23 0.38 5.37
N ALA A 50 -1.48 0.82 5.53
CA ALA A 50 -1.88 2.15 5.09
C ALA A 50 -1.12 3.26 5.84
N LEU A 51 -0.95 3.12 7.16
CA LEU A 51 -0.23 4.11 7.96
C LEU A 51 1.27 4.15 7.64
N GLU A 52 1.87 3.00 7.31
CA GLU A 52 3.24 2.92 6.80
C GLU A 52 3.39 3.72 5.51
N HIS A 53 2.53 3.48 4.51
CA HIS A 53 2.52 4.24 3.26
C HIS A 53 2.37 5.75 3.50
N ALA A 54 1.41 6.15 4.34
CA ALA A 54 1.19 7.55 4.67
C ALA A 54 2.40 8.18 5.37
N THR A 55 3.07 7.44 6.25
CA THR A 55 4.29 7.90 6.94
C THR A 55 5.43 8.13 5.94
N VAL A 56 5.62 7.20 5.01
CA VAL A 56 6.64 7.31 3.95
C VAL A 56 6.35 8.52 3.06
N TRP A 57 5.09 8.76 2.67
CA TRP A 57 4.69 9.97 1.95
C TRP A 57 5.02 11.25 2.72
N VAL A 58 4.67 11.32 4.01
CA VAL A 58 4.96 12.51 4.84
C VAL A 58 6.46 12.77 4.96
N LEU A 59 7.27 11.74 5.20
CA LEU A 59 8.73 11.86 5.29
C LEU A 59 9.34 12.35 3.97
N SER A 60 8.87 11.82 2.85
CA SER A 60 9.33 12.19 1.51
C SER A 60 9.02 13.64 1.17
N ASN A 61 7.85 14.14 1.57
CA ASN A 61 7.44 15.51 1.31
C ASN A 61 8.11 16.53 2.24
N SER A 62 8.62 16.10 3.39
CA SER A 62 9.20 16.99 4.41
C SER A 62 10.70 17.25 4.22
N GLY A 63 11.37 16.59 3.26
CA GLY A 63 12.82 16.70 3.10
C GLY A 63 13.63 16.19 4.31
N ALA A 64 13.00 15.40 5.19
CA ALA A 64 13.60 14.91 6.44
C ALA A 64 14.62 13.77 6.25
N ALA A 65 14.84 13.34 5.00
CA ALA A 65 15.99 12.52 4.64
C ALA A 65 17.23 13.42 4.67
N VAL A 66 18.08 13.19 5.66
CA VAL A 66 19.26 13.96 6.07
C VAL A 66 19.96 14.76 4.96
N GLU A 67 20.22 16.03 5.26
CA GLU A 67 21.08 16.96 4.52
C GLU A 67 22.47 16.34 4.24
N GLY A 68 22.78 16.11 2.97
CA GLY A 68 24.09 15.59 2.53
C GLY A 68 24.10 14.97 1.14
N ALA A 69 22.95 14.50 0.65
CA ALA A 69 22.77 14.08 -0.74
C ALA A 69 21.95 15.13 -1.49
N ALA A 70 22.62 16.23 -1.87
CA ALA A 70 22.03 17.18 -2.79
C ALA A 70 21.72 16.46 -4.12
N THR A 71 20.49 16.65 -4.60
CA THR A 71 19.96 16.26 -5.91
C THR A 71 19.17 14.95 -6.01
N THR A 72 18.06 14.84 -5.26
CA THR A 72 16.76 14.33 -5.77
C THR A 72 15.73 14.23 -4.63
N ARG A 73 14.44 14.35 -4.95
CA ARG A 73 13.31 14.14 -4.03
C ARG A 73 13.14 12.63 -3.75
N ASP A 74 14.18 11.97 -3.28
CA ASP A 74 14.25 10.51 -3.33
C ASP A 74 13.79 9.88 -2.03
N ASN A 75 12.50 9.57 -2.05
CA ASN A 75 11.88 8.49 -1.28
C ASN A 75 12.62 7.13 -1.50
N GLU A 76 13.56 7.02 -2.44
CA GLU A 76 14.32 5.82 -2.79
C GLU A 76 15.01 5.13 -1.61
N LEU A 77 15.40 5.88 -0.58
CA LEU A 77 16.15 5.37 0.56
C LEU A 77 15.27 4.89 1.74
N LEU A 78 13.96 5.14 1.69
CA LEU A 78 13.02 4.70 2.71
C LEU A 78 12.30 3.43 2.26
N GLY A 79 12.38 2.39 3.08
CA GLY A 79 11.64 1.14 2.90
C GLY A 79 10.78 0.85 4.11
N GLY A 80 9.59 0.29 3.89
CA GLY A 80 8.69 -0.12 4.96
C GLY A 80 8.43 -1.61 4.94
N MET A 81 8.12 -2.17 6.11
CA MET A 81 7.66 -3.55 6.24
C MET A 81 6.63 -3.63 7.37
N SER A 82 5.39 -3.85 7.00
CA SER A 82 4.25 -3.90 7.90
C SER A 82 4.06 -5.29 8.54
N THR A 83 3.60 -5.30 9.79
CA THR A 83 3.21 -6.48 10.58
C THR A 83 1.88 -6.21 11.27
N GLU A 84 1.25 -7.22 11.85
CA GLU A 84 0.00 -7.08 12.61
C GLU A 84 0.16 -6.30 13.93
N HIS A 85 1.38 -5.92 14.32
CA HIS A 85 1.68 -5.19 15.56
C HIS A 85 2.24 -3.76 15.33
N GLY A 86 2.50 -3.40 14.07
CA GLY A 86 3.31 -2.22 13.76
C GLY A 86 4.08 -2.38 12.46
N PHE A 87 4.84 -1.37 12.08
CA PHE A 87 5.68 -1.44 10.89
C PHE A 87 7.13 -1.07 11.20
N TYR A 88 8.03 -1.71 10.46
CA TYR A 88 9.44 -1.32 10.40
C TYR A 88 9.60 -0.25 9.34
N LEU A 89 10.37 0.78 9.66
CA LEU A 89 10.86 1.77 8.71
C LEU A 89 12.38 1.66 8.62
N TYR A 90 12.87 1.36 7.43
CA TYR A 90 14.27 1.29 7.07
C TYR A 90 14.69 2.59 6.38
N GLY A 91 15.92 3.03 6.65
CA GLY A 91 16.49 4.25 6.08
C GLY A 91 17.01 5.21 7.16
N GLN A 92 17.70 6.26 6.73
CA GLN A 92 18.24 7.27 7.63
C GLN A 92 17.18 8.33 7.94
N VAL A 93 16.53 8.20 9.10
CA VAL A 93 15.54 9.15 9.61
C VAL A 93 15.80 9.42 11.09
N ASN A 94 15.73 10.69 11.50
CA ASN A 94 15.79 11.05 12.91
C ASN A 94 14.52 10.59 13.64
N ALA A 95 14.65 10.00 14.83
CA ALA A 95 13.51 9.52 15.61
C ALA A 95 12.45 10.60 15.93
N THR A 96 12.87 11.86 16.07
CA THR A 96 11.97 12.99 16.30
C THR A 96 11.15 13.31 15.05
N ASP A 97 11.78 13.29 13.88
CA ASP A 97 11.10 13.52 12.60
C ASP A 97 10.19 12.35 12.25
N LEU A 98 10.60 11.11 12.53
CA LEU A 98 9.72 9.95 12.42
C LEU A 98 8.48 10.10 13.30
N ARG A 99 8.66 10.45 14.58
CA ARG A 99 7.53 10.63 15.51
C ARG A 99 6.56 11.71 15.04
N ARG A 100 7.08 12.81 14.47
CA ARG A 100 6.24 13.85 13.86
C ARG A 100 5.52 13.31 12.63
N ALA A 101 6.24 12.64 11.74
CA ALA A 101 5.71 12.12 10.49
C ALA A 101 4.61 11.08 10.67
N VAL A 102 4.76 10.11 11.60
CA VAL A 102 3.73 9.10 11.88
C VAL A 102 2.46 9.76 12.40
N ARG A 103 2.57 10.77 13.27
CA ARG A 103 1.41 11.51 13.80
C ARG A 103 0.71 12.30 12.71
N THR A 104 1.47 13.03 11.89
CA THR A 104 0.94 13.77 10.74
C THR A 104 0.30 12.84 9.72
N ALA A 105 0.92 11.69 9.44
CA ALA A 105 0.40 10.67 8.53
C ALA A 105 -0.94 10.12 9.02
N LEU A 106 -1.01 9.70 10.30
CA LEU A 106 -2.22 9.20 10.92
C LEU A 106 -3.35 10.24 10.88
N GLN A 107 -3.04 11.50 11.19
CA GLN A 107 -4.01 12.58 11.10
C GLN A 107 -4.53 12.76 9.67
N ARG A 108 -3.64 12.92 8.68
CA ARG A 108 -4.00 13.21 7.29
C ARG A 108 -4.83 12.09 6.66
N ILE A 109 -4.38 10.85 6.82
CA ILE A 109 -5.07 9.70 6.22
C ILE A 109 -6.46 9.47 6.85
N THR A 110 -6.61 9.69 8.15
CA THR A 110 -7.93 9.58 8.83
C THR A 110 -8.82 10.80 8.57
N SER A 111 -8.26 11.96 8.21
CA SER A 111 -9.02 13.16 7.84
C SER A 111 -9.46 13.22 6.37
N GLY A 112 -9.27 12.16 5.59
CA GLY A 112 -9.78 12.07 4.21
C GLY A 112 -8.71 12.03 3.12
N GLU A 113 -7.42 12.16 3.44
CA GLU A 113 -6.35 11.99 2.45
C GLU A 113 -6.06 10.49 2.20
N TRP A 114 -7.09 9.76 1.76
CA TRP A 114 -7.06 8.30 1.64
C TRP A 114 -6.09 7.77 0.59
N ASP A 115 -5.72 8.59 -0.41
CA ASP A 115 -4.72 8.21 -1.41
C ASP A 115 -3.33 7.99 -0.81
N LEU A 116 -3.08 8.49 0.42
CA LEU A 116 -1.88 8.17 1.20
C LEU A 116 -1.76 6.67 1.53
N ALA A 117 -2.86 5.91 1.47
CA ALA A 117 -2.87 4.46 1.69
C ALA A 117 -2.28 3.67 0.51
N VAL A 118 -2.02 4.30 -0.65
CA VAL A 118 -1.46 3.65 -1.83
C VAL A 118 -0.09 4.23 -2.13
N HIS A 119 0.89 3.37 -2.38
CA HIS A 119 2.26 3.78 -2.64
C HIS A 119 2.82 3.11 -3.91
N PRO A 120 3.49 3.86 -4.81
CA PRO A 120 3.96 3.33 -6.10
C PRO A 120 5.02 2.24 -5.96
N ARG A 121 5.77 2.22 -4.85
CA ARG A 121 6.85 1.25 -4.58
C ARG A 121 6.47 0.19 -3.54
N CYS A 122 5.17 -0.03 -3.31
CA CYS A 122 4.70 -1.09 -2.44
C CYS A 122 5.04 -2.48 -3.01
N GLY A 123 5.44 -3.42 -2.16
CA GLY A 123 5.71 -4.80 -2.55
C GLY A 123 4.52 -5.50 -3.23
N THR A 124 3.28 -5.11 -2.89
CA THR A 124 2.04 -5.59 -3.54
C THR A 124 2.10 -5.41 -5.06
N ASN A 125 2.69 -4.32 -5.57
CA ASN A 125 2.80 -4.09 -7.01
C ASN A 125 3.67 -5.15 -7.69
N LEU A 126 4.77 -5.54 -7.05
CA LEU A 126 5.65 -6.59 -7.56
C LEU A 126 4.94 -7.95 -7.54
N SER A 127 4.25 -8.29 -6.44
CA SER A 127 3.49 -9.53 -6.33
C SER A 127 2.40 -9.63 -7.39
N VAL A 128 1.65 -8.55 -7.64
CA VAL A 128 0.61 -8.51 -8.68
C VAL A 128 1.23 -8.67 -10.07
N SER A 129 2.35 -8.00 -10.36
CA SER A 129 3.06 -8.15 -11.63
C SER A 129 3.52 -9.58 -11.89
N MET A 130 4.11 -10.23 -10.88
CA MET A 130 4.53 -11.63 -10.96
C MET A 130 3.34 -12.56 -11.16
N MET A 131 2.25 -12.36 -10.43
CA MET A 131 1.05 -13.18 -10.55
C MET A 131 0.41 -13.06 -11.94
N LEU A 132 0.29 -11.84 -12.48
CA LEU A 132 -0.22 -11.61 -13.83
C LEU A 132 0.68 -12.23 -14.89
N THR A 133 2.00 -12.03 -14.78
CA THR A 133 2.97 -12.61 -15.72
C THR A 133 2.88 -14.13 -15.72
N ALA A 134 2.90 -14.76 -14.54
CA ALA A 134 2.82 -16.20 -14.39
C ALA A 134 1.48 -16.75 -14.90
N GLY A 135 0.37 -16.11 -14.56
CA GLY A 135 -0.96 -16.51 -15.00
C GLY A 135 -1.15 -16.42 -16.51
N LEU A 136 -0.70 -15.32 -17.13
CA LEU A 136 -0.76 -15.15 -18.58
C LEU A 136 0.19 -16.12 -19.30
N ALA A 137 1.41 -16.31 -18.79
CA ALA A 137 2.36 -17.26 -19.37
C ALA A 137 1.82 -18.70 -19.29
N LEU A 138 1.23 -19.10 -18.16
CA LEU A 138 0.57 -20.39 -18.02
C LEU A 138 -0.61 -20.53 -18.98
N GLY A 139 -1.45 -19.51 -19.10
CA GLY A 139 -2.56 -19.49 -20.06
C GLY A 139 -2.08 -19.69 -21.50
N MET A 140 -1.03 -18.97 -21.90
CA MET A 140 -0.43 -19.14 -23.22
C MET A 140 0.21 -20.51 -23.41
N HIS A 141 0.87 -21.06 -22.39
CA HIS A 141 1.44 -22.40 -22.42
C HIS A 141 0.38 -23.49 -22.65
N LEU A 142 -0.82 -23.29 -22.11
CA LEU A 142 -1.94 -24.22 -22.27
C LEU A 142 -2.63 -24.08 -23.64
N LEU A 143 -2.62 -22.89 -24.24
CA LEU A 143 -3.34 -22.58 -25.49
C LEU A 143 -2.49 -22.68 -26.76
N LEU A 144 -1.18 -22.45 -26.67
CA LEU A 144 -0.28 -22.39 -27.83
C LEU A 144 0.55 -23.68 -28.00
N PRO A 145 1.11 -23.93 -29.21
CA PRO A 145 2.04 -25.03 -29.43
C PRO A 145 3.21 -25.01 -28.44
N ARG A 146 3.62 -26.19 -27.96
CA ARG A 146 4.66 -26.34 -26.93
C ARG A 146 6.09 -26.38 -27.49
N GLY A 147 6.30 -25.79 -28.66
CA GLY A 147 7.63 -25.65 -29.24
C GLY A 147 8.46 -24.59 -28.51
N PRO A 148 9.79 -24.73 -28.40
CA PRO A 148 10.61 -23.85 -27.58
C PRO A 148 10.60 -22.39 -28.04
N ILE A 149 10.54 -22.14 -29.35
CA ILE A 149 10.51 -20.78 -29.92
C ILE A 149 9.18 -20.11 -29.61
N GLU A 150 8.07 -20.83 -29.84
CA GLU A 150 6.71 -20.36 -29.59
C GLU A 150 6.51 -20.02 -28.11
N GLN A 151 7.07 -20.83 -27.20
CA GLN A 151 6.98 -20.60 -25.76
C GLN A 151 7.79 -19.39 -25.30
N ILE A 152 8.97 -19.14 -25.89
CA ILE A 152 9.76 -17.92 -25.60
C ILE A 152 9.01 -16.67 -26.08
N ILE A 153 8.44 -16.71 -27.29
CA ILE A 153 7.64 -15.60 -27.83
C ILE A 153 6.40 -15.38 -26.95
N ALA A 154 5.68 -16.46 -26.61
CA ALA A 154 4.51 -16.41 -25.74
C ALA A 154 4.84 -15.80 -24.37
N LEU A 155 5.95 -16.20 -23.75
CA LEU A 155 6.41 -15.61 -22.50
C LEU A 155 6.69 -14.11 -22.63
N GLY A 156 7.32 -13.68 -23.74
CA GLY A 156 7.56 -12.27 -24.02
C GLY A 156 6.25 -11.46 -24.15
N ILE A 157 5.25 -12.00 -24.85
CA ILE A 157 3.93 -11.36 -24.98
C ILE A 157 3.21 -11.33 -23.63
N ALA A 158 3.22 -12.42 -22.87
CA ALA A 158 2.62 -12.50 -21.54
C ALA A 158 3.25 -11.49 -20.57
N ALA A 159 4.57 -11.38 -20.54
CA ALA A 159 5.28 -10.41 -19.71
C ALA A 159 4.96 -8.97 -20.10
N THR A 160 4.91 -8.67 -21.40
CA THR A 160 4.55 -7.33 -21.91
C THR A 160 3.10 -6.97 -21.58
N ALA A 161 2.16 -7.91 -21.75
CA ALA A 161 0.76 -7.70 -21.38
C ALA A 161 0.62 -7.49 -19.87
N ALA A 162 1.30 -8.30 -19.06
CA ALA A 162 1.32 -8.16 -17.61
C ALA A 162 1.88 -6.79 -17.18
N SER A 163 2.98 -6.31 -17.78
CA SER A 163 3.58 -5.02 -17.41
C SER A 163 2.66 -3.83 -17.68
N GLN A 164 1.80 -3.91 -18.68
CA GLN A 164 0.80 -2.86 -18.96
C GLN A 164 -0.36 -2.86 -17.97
N ILE A 165 -0.76 -4.03 -17.47
CA ILE A 165 -1.92 -4.20 -16.57
C ILE A 165 -1.51 -4.00 -15.10
N ALA A 166 -0.31 -4.46 -14.73
CA ALA A 166 0.16 -4.56 -13.36
C ALA A 166 0.14 -3.25 -12.55
N PRO A 167 0.48 -2.06 -13.10
CA PRO A 167 0.46 -0.83 -12.31
C PRO A 167 -0.94 -0.50 -11.77
N ASN A 168 -1.96 -0.57 -12.62
CA ASN A 168 -3.35 -0.29 -12.23
C ASN A 168 -3.90 -1.39 -11.31
N ALA A 169 -3.66 -2.66 -11.67
CA ALA A 169 -4.08 -3.79 -10.85
C ALA A 169 -3.42 -3.78 -9.46
N GLY A 170 -2.15 -3.38 -9.37
CA GLY A 170 -1.40 -3.23 -8.13
C GLY A 170 -1.96 -2.15 -7.23
N ALA A 171 -2.29 -0.98 -7.78
CA ALA A 171 -2.93 0.10 -7.04
C ALA A 171 -4.32 -0.29 -6.50
N ILE A 172 -5.11 -1.02 -7.30
CA ILE A 172 -6.42 -1.57 -6.88
C ILE A 172 -6.24 -2.59 -5.77
N ALA A 173 -5.30 -3.53 -5.92
CA ALA A 173 -4.99 -4.52 -4.89
C ALA A 173 -4.51 -3.85 -3.59
N GLN A 174 -3.71 -2.80 -3.68
CA GLN A 174 -3.36 -2.01 -2.50
C GLN A 174 -4.61 -1.45 -1.82
N LYS A 175 -5.38 -0.64 -2.56
CA LYS A 175 -6.53 0.10 -2.03
C LYS A 175 -7.60 -0.79 -1.40
N TYR A 176 -7.89 -1.95 -2.00
CA TYR A 176 -9.03 -2.76 -1.59
C TYR A 176 -8.66 -4.06 -0.88
N LEU A 177 -7.45 -4.57 -1.04
CA LEU A 177 -7.04 -5.86 -0.45
C LEU A 177 -5.96 -5.69 0.61
N THR A 178 -4.88 -4.95 0.34
CA THR A 178 -3.71 -4.95 1.25
C THR A 178 -3.67 -3.77 2.21
N THR A 179 -4.48 -2.73 2.00
CA THR A 179 -4.57 -1.57 2.90
C THR A 179 -6.01 -1.29 3.34
N ALA A 180 -6.14 -0.56 4.45
CA ALA A 180 -7.40 -0.05 5.02
C ALA A 180 -7.10 1.24 5.80
N ILE A 181 -8.03 2.19 5.86
CA ILE A 181 -7.77 3.46 6.56
C ILE A 181 -7.65 3.21 8.07
N PRO A 182 -6.59 3.71 8.74
CA PRO A 182 -6.26 3.35 10.12
C PRO A 182 -7.11 4.08 11.17
N PHE A 183 -8.43 3.87 11.15
CA PHE A 183 -9.35 4.47 12.11
C PHE A 183 -9.25 3.86 13.51
N ASN A 184 -8.80 2.60 13.61
CA ASN A 184 -8.74 1.84 14.86
C ASN A 184 -7.31 1.68 15.38
N LEU A 185 -6.38 2.56 14.99
CA LEU A 185 -4.98 2.48 15.42
C LEU A 185 -4.56 3.66 16.28
N ALA A 186 -3.81 3.36 17.34
CA ALA A 186 -3.04 4.34 18.09
C ALA A 186 -1.57 3.96 18.13
N ILE A 187 -0.71 4.99 18.08
CA ILE A 187 0.74 4.84 18.23
C ILE A 187 1.03 4.48 19.68
N ALA A 188 1.61 3.29 19.89
CA ALA A 188 1.99 2.82 21.22
C ALA A 188 3.43 3.23 21.56
N ASP A 189 4.38 3.00 20.64
CA ASP A 189 5.78 3.32 20.84
C ASP A 189 6.54 3.43 19.51
N ILE A 190 7.70 4.10 19.51
CA ILE A 190 8.62 4.14 18.37
C ILE A 190 10.02 3.86 18.89
N THR A 191 10.53 2.67 18.57
CA THR A 191 11.85 2.22 19.04
C THR A 191 12.83 2.09 17.89
N PHE A 192 14.11 2.34 18.17
CA PHE A 192 15.17 1.92 17.27
C PHE A 192 15.41 0.42 17.44
N THR A 193 15.55 -0.30 16.33
CA THR A 193 15.77 -1.74 16.31
C THR A 193 16.72 -2.13 15.20
N ARG A 194 17.11 -3.40 15.18
CA ARG A 194 17.75 -4.05 14.03
C ARG A 194 16.88 -5.22 13.60
N ASP A 195 16.79 -5.46 12.29
CA ASP A 195 16.17 -6.68 11.80
C ASP A 195 17.07 -7.91 12.06
N VAL A 196 16.57 -9.10 11.71
CA VAL A 196 17.31 -10.36 11.86
C VAL A 196 18.64 -10.40 11.09
N TRP A 197 18.83 -9.52 10.11
CA TRP A 197 20.06 -9.37 9.32
C TRP A 197 20.93 -8.19 9.80
N GLY A 198 20.59 -7.59 10.95
CA GLY A 198 21.35 -6.52 11.58
C GLY A 198 21.13 -5.12 10.96
N ARG A 199 20.23 -4.99 9.98
CA ARG A 199 19.97 -3.70 9.30
C ARG A 199 19.23 -2.76 10.26
N PRO A 200 19.69 -1.51 10.41
CA PRO A 200 19.06 -0.55 11.30
C PRO A 200 17.66 -0.18 10.79
N ALA A 201 16.70 -0.12 11.70
CA ALA A 201 15.33 0.26 11.43
C ALA A 201 14.71 0.95 12.65
N HIS A 202 13.60 1.64 12.42
CA HIS A 202 12.69 2.03 13.49
C HIS A 202 11.46 1.14 13.47
N PHE A 203 11.06 0.62 14.61
CA PHE A 203 9.78 -0.09 14.75
C PHE A 203 8.75 0.84 15.35
N VAL A 204 7.70 1.13 14.57
CA VAL A 204 6.53 1.90 15.01
C VAL A 204 5.49 0.90 15.51
N ARG A 205 5.42 0.74 16.83
CA ARG A 205 4.46 -0.16 17.47
C ARG A 205 3.09 0.50 17.51
N LEU A 206 2.09 -0.24 17.07
CA LEU A 206 0.71 0.20 16.99
C LEU A 206 -0.16 -0.69 17.89
N ARG A 207 -1.26 -0.14 18.38
CA ARG A 207 -2.27 -0.90 19.13
C ARG A 207 -3.65 -0.59 18.58
N TRP A 208 -4.51 -1.60 18.58
CA TRP A 208 -5.91 -1.44 18.25
C TRP A 208 -6.61 -0.54 19.29
N VAL A 209 -7.48 0.34 18.83
CA VAL A 209 -8.39 1.16 19.63
C VAL A 209 -9.80 1.03 19.04
N GLU A 210 -10.77 0.84 19.93
CA GLU A 210 -12.20 0.82 19.59
C GLU A 210 -12.74 2.23 19.40
#